data_AF-A0A8J6J5D4-F1
#
_entry.id   AF-A0A8J6J5D4-F1
#
_cell.length_a   1.000
_cell.length_b   1.000
_cell.length_c   1.000
_cell.angle_alpha   90.00
_cell.angle_beta   90.00
_cell.angle_gamma   90.00
#
_symmetry.space_group_name_H-M   'P 1'
#
loop_
_entity.id
_entity.type
_entity.pdbx_description
1 polymer ?
#
loop_
_entity_poly.entity_id
_entity_poly.type
_entity_poly.pdbx_seq_one_letter_code
_entity_poly.pdbx_strand_id
1 'polypeptide(L)'
;MFIDYARLMAEDGQPMSMAGWLGQTDRLLEFSRCDVLPGKGKVSREAAARCVSEVCEQFRKPQDAEYISDFDRAMSKYLKAGRGDGE
;
A
#
# COMPACT_ATOMS: atom_id res chain seq x y z
N MET A 1 0.98 -27.71 1.87
CA MET A 1 1.31 -27.75 0.43
C MET A 1 2.77 -27.47 0.11
N PHE A 2 3.37 -26.33 0.49
CA PHE A 2 4.79 -26.08 0.16
C PHE A 2 5.75 -27.06 0.84
N ILE A 3 5.55 -27.32 2.13
CA ILE A 3 6.38 -28.25 2.91
C ILE A 3 6.20 -29.70 2.46
N ASP A 4 4.99 -30.08 2.05
CA ASP A 4 4.70 -31.42 1.53
C ASP A 4 5.35 -31.63 0.16
N TYR A 5 5.30 -30.62 -0.70
CA TYR A 5 6.04 -30.61 -1.97
C TYR A 5 7.56 -30.68 -1.73
N ALA A 6 8.06 -29.99 -0.71
CA ALA A 6 9.47 -30.06 -0.34
C ALA A 6 9.90 -31.42 0.17
N ARG A 7 9.05 -32.06 0.97
CA ARG A 7 9.26 -33.44 1.42
C ARG A 7 9.30 -34.41 0.24
N LEU A 8 8.34 -34.32 -0.68
CA LEU A 8 8.29 -35.19 -1.87
C LEU A 8 9.58 -35.07 -2.72
N MET A 9 10.03 -33.85 -2.99
CA MET A 9 11.27 -33.61 -3.74
C MET A 9 12.51 -34.18 -3.02
N ALA A 10 12.53 -34.12 -1.69
CA ALA A 10 13.60 -34.70 -0.88
C ALA A 10 13.57 -36.24 -0.88
N GLU A 11 12.37 -36.83 -0.80
CA GLU A 11 12.16 -38.29 -0.88
C GLU A 11 12.56 -38.84 -2.25
N ASP A 12 12.26 -38.11 -3.34
CA ASP A 12 12.67 -38.44 -4.71
C ASP A 12 14.16 -38.17 -4.99
N GLY A 13 14.92 -37.72 -3.98
CA GLY A 13 16.35 -37.46 -4.08
C GLY A 13 16.70 -36.35 -5.06
N GLN A 14 15.78 -35.42 -5.32
CA GLN A 14 16.02 -34.27 -6.19
C GLN A 14 16.72 -33.15 -5.40
N PRO A 15 18.04 -32.92 -5.60
CA PRO A 15 18.73 -31.86 -4.90
C PRO A 15 18.24 -30.50 -5.40
N MET A 16 17.86 -29.62 -4.48
CA MET A 16 17.43 -28.26 -4.82
C MET A 16 18.16 -27.22 -3.99
N SER A 17 18.59 -26.14 -4.63
CA SER A 17 19.26 -25.02 -3.98
C SER A 17 18.27 -24.08 -3.30
N MET A 18 18.74 -23.27 -2.34
CA MET A 18 17.91 -22.26 -1.70
C MET A 18 17.38 -21.21 -2.70
N ALA A 19 18.13 -20.93 -3.76
CA ALA A 19 17.67 -20.09 -4.86
C ALA A 19 16.52 -20.75 -5.66
N GLY A 20 16.59 -22.07 -5.87
CA GLY A 20 15.49 -22.83 -6.47
C GLY A 20 14.22 -22.79 -5.61
N TRP A 21 14.36 -22.89 -4.28
CA TRP A 21 13.24 -22.76 -3.34
C TRP A 21 12.56 -21.39 -3.40
N LEU A 22 13.32 -20.32 -3.61
CA LEU A 22 12.75 -18.97 -3.80
C LEU A 22 11.85 -18.92 -5.04
N GLY A 23 12.34 -19.42 -6.18
CA GLY A 23 11.55 -19.46 -7.41
C GLY A 23 10.30 -20.34 -7.29
N GLN A 24 10.38 -21.46 -6.58
CA GLN A 24 9.23 -22.33 -6.35
C GLN A 24 8.18 -21.69 -5.42
N THR A 25 8.64 -20.93 -4.42
CA THR A 25 7.73 -20.15 -3.56
C THR A 25 7.00 -19.10 -4.36
N ASP A 26 7.68 -18.39 -5.26
CA ASP A 26 7.06 -17.37 -6.11
C ASP A 26 6.00 -17.98 -7.04
N ARG A 27 6.27 -19.14 -7.66
CA ARG A 27 5.27 -19.88 -8.44
C ARG A 27 4.05 -20.32 -7.62
N LEU A 28 4.27 -20.70 -6.36
CA LEU A 28 3.17 -21.08 -5.47
C LEU A 28 2.27 -19.87 -5.17
N LEU A 29 2.85 -18.69 -4.97
CA LEU A 29 2.09 -17.45 -4.77
C LEU A 29 1.26 -17.11 -6.01
N GLU A 30 1.85 -17.19 -7.21
CA GLU A 30 1.14 -16.97 -8.47
C GLU A 30 -0.05 -17.94 -8.64
N PHE A 31 0.16 -19.23 -8.37
CA PHE A 31 -0.91 -20.24 -8.39
C PHE A 31 -2.01 -19.94 -7.38
N SER A 32 -1.66 -19.37 -6.23
CA SER A 32 -2.60 -18.95 -5.17
C SER A 32 -3.27 -17.60 -5.46
N ARG A 33 -3.05 -17.01 -6.66
CA ARG A 33 -3.54 -15.68 -7.07
C ARG A 33 -3.02 -14.55 -6.17
N CYS A 34 -1.85 -14.75 -5.58
CA CYS A 34 -1.12 -13.71 -4.86
C CYS A 34 -0.02 -13.15 -5.76
N ASP A 35 0.03 -11.82 -5.90
CA ASP A 35 1.06 -11.17 -6.70
C ASP A 35 2.43 -11.26 -6.02
N VAL A 36 3.44 -11.58 -6.82
CA VAL A 36 4.82 -11.64 -6.38
C VAL A 36 5.40 -10.23 -6.37
N LEU A 37 5.75 -9.71 -5.18
CA LEU A 37 6.32 -8.37 -5.06
C LEU A 37 7.72 -8.30 -5.71
N PRO A 38 7.93 -7.53 -6.80
CA PRO A 38 9.23 -7.35 -7.41
C PRO A 38 10.09 -6.42 -6.54
N GLY A 39 11.39 -6.74 -6.38
CA GLY A 39 12.31 -5.89 -5.62
C GLY A 39 12.19 -5.98 -4.09
N LYS A 40 11.46 -6.98 -3.58
CA LYS A 40 11.40 -7.35 -2.16
C LYS A 40 12.81 -7.39 -1.52
N GLY A 41 12.96 -6.71 -0.38
CA GLY A 41 14.22 -6.60 0.38
C GLY A 41 15.23 -5.55 -0.11
N LYS A 42 14.97 -4.85 -1.22
CA LYS A 42 15.88 -3.78 -1.72
C LYS A 42 15.66 -2.43 -1.04
N VAL A 43 14.46 -2.20 -0.47
CA VAL A 43 14.10 -0.96 0.20
C VAL A 43 14.04 -1.23 1.69
N SER A 44 14.86 -0.52 2.46
CA SER A 44 14.79 -0.59 3.93
C SER A 44 13.53 0.11 4.42
N ARG A 45 13.07 -0.26 5.62
CA ARG A 45 11.93 0.40 6.27
C ARG A 45 12.15 1.91 6.41
N GLU A 46 13.37 2.33 6.72
CA GLU A 46 13.76 3.73 6.85
C GLU A 46 13.67 4.47 5.51
N ALA A 47 14.18 3.86 4.44
CA ALA A 47 14.08 4.43 3.09
C ALA A 47 12.62 4.57 2.63
N ALA A 48 11.77 3.57 2.94
CA ALA A 48 10.34 3.66 2.66
C ALA A 48 9.66 4.78 3.46
N ALA A 49 9.94 4.90 4.77
CA ALA A 49 9.38 5.94 5.61
C ALA A 49 9.77 7.35 5.14
N ARG A 50 11.04 7.53 4.73
CA ARG A 50 11.54 8.79 4.19
C ARG A 50 10.85 9.18 2.88
N CYS A 51 10.71 8.22 1.95
CA CYS A 51 10.00 8.44 0.71
C CYS A 51 8.54 8.85 0.97
N VAL A 52 7.86 8.18 1.92
CA VAL A 52 6.49 8.54 2.31
C VAL A 52 6.43 9.95 2.90
N SER A 53 7.35 10.32 3.81
CA SER A 53 7.35 11.67 4.39
C SER A 53 7.56 12.75 3.32
N GLU A 54 8.51 12.55 2.40
CA GLU A 54 8.81 13.50 1.33
C GLU A 54 7.62 13.69 0.39
N VAL A 55 6.95 12.60 0.03
CA VAL A 55 5.74 12.63 -0.80
C VAL A 55 4.59 13.31 -0.06
N CYS A 56 4.32 12.92 1.20
CA CYS A 56 3.24 13.52 2.00
C CYS A 56 3.42 15.04 2.16
N GLU A 57 4.64 15.54 2.38
CA GLU A 57 4.91 16.97 2.48
C GLU A 57 4.59 17.74 1.21
N GLN A 58 4.82 17.13 0.04
CA GLN A 58 4.50 17.75 -1.26
C GLN A 58 2.98 17.86 -1.46
N PHE A 59 2.23 16.82 -1.12
CA PHE A 59 0.77 16.78 -1.29
C PHE A 59 0.01 17.53 -0.18
N ARG A 60 0.62 17.75 0.98
CA ARG A 60 0.00 18.47 2.10
C ARG A 60 -0.25 19.94 1.81
N LYS A 61 0.69 20.63 1.16
CA LYS A 61 0.56 22.07 0.84
C LYS A 61 -0.69 22.42 0.01
N PRO A 62 -0.97 21.74 -1.13
CA PRO A 62 -2.20 22.00 -1.87
C PRO A 62 -3.46 21.55 -1.12
N GLN A 63 -3.42 20.43 -0.39
CA GLN A 63 -4.58 19.98 0.41
C GLN A 63 -4.95 20.97 1.50
N ASP A 64 -3.97 21.52 2.23
CA ASP A 64 -4.21 22.51 3.27
C ASP A 64 -4.73 23.84 2.68
N ALA A 65 -4.30 24.20 1.47
CA ALA A 65 -4.77 25.41 0.78
C ALA A 65 -6.20 25.30 0.24
N GLU A 66 -6.60 24.10 -0.21
CA GLU A 66 -7.95 23.80 -0.71
C GLU A 66 -8.90 23.31 0.39
N TYR A 67 -8.42 23.20 1.64
CA TYR A 67 -9.21 22.72 2.74
C TYR A 67 -10.34 23.71 3.09
N ILE A 68 -11.57 23.27 2.85
CA ILE A 68 -12.78 23.94 3.35
C ILE A 68 -13.31 23.11 4.50
N SER A 69 -13.26 23.66 5.71
CA SER A 69 -13.81 23.00 6.88
C SER A 69 -15.30 22.74 6.70
N ASP A 70 -15.77 21.56 7.13
CA ASP A 70 -17.20 21.25 7.17
C ASP A 70 -17.98 22.26 8.03
N PHE A 71 -17.31 22.84 9.03
CA PHE A 71 -17.83 23.95 9.82
C PHE A 71 -18.05 25.22 8.98
N ASP A 72 -17.04 25.63 8.21
CA ASP A 72 -17.14 26.80 7.31
C ASP A 72 -18.20 26.58 6.24
N ARG A 73 -18.31 25.34 5.74
CA ARG A 73 -19.35 24.91 4.81
C ARG A 73 -20.74 25.00 5.43
N ALA A 74 -20.91 24.62 6.70
CA ALA A 74 -22.17 24.78 7.42
C ALA A 74 -22.49 26.25 7.68
N MET A 75 -21.50 27.04 8.15
CA MET A 75 -21.68 28.44 8.49
C MET A 75 -22.02 29.31 7.29
N SER A 76 -21.42 29.02 6.12
CA SER A 76 -21.77 29.70 4.87
C SER A 76 -23.23 29.48 4.45
N LYS A 77 -23.85 28.34 4.81
CA LYS A 77 -25.29 28.09 4.59
C LYS A 77 -26.15 28.93 5.53
N TYR A 78 -25.80 29.00 6.82
CA TYR A 78 -26.52 29.81 7.80
C TYR A 78 -26.44 31.31 7.50
N LEU A 79 -25.26 31.82 7.13
CA LEU A 79 -25.05 33.23 6.79
C LEU A 79 -25.70 33.64 5.46
N LYS A 80 -25.81 32.71 4.49
CA LYS A 80 -26.57 32.96 3.25
C LYS A 80 -28.08 32.95 3.48
N ALA A 81 -28.59 32.14 4.42
CA ALA A 81 -29.99 32.13 4.79
C ALA A 81 -30.43 33.40 5.55
N GLY A 82 -29.55 33.99 6.37
CA GLY A 82 -29.87 35.21 7.14
C GLY A 82 -29.84 36.54 6.36
N ARG A 83 -29.44 36.55 5.07
CA ARG A 83 -29.40 37.76 4.23
C ARG A 83 -30.58 37.83 3.23
N GLY A 84 -31.49 36.86 3.25
CA GLY A 84 -32.58 36.72 2.28
C GLY A 84 -33.94 37.26 2.70
N ASP A 85 -34.17 37.50 3.99
CA ASP A 85 -35.51 37.86 4.48
C ASP A 85 -35.48 39.24 5.15
N GLY A 86 -35.44 40.25 4.29
CA GLY A 86 -35.54 41.66 4.63
C GLY A 86 -36.25 42.40 3.50
N GLU A 87 -37.44 41.93 3.16
CA GLU A 87 -38.49 42.68 2.45
C GLU A 87 -39.80 42.55 3.23
#